data_AF-A0A9X8URG7-F1
#
_entry.id   AF-A0A9X8URG7-F1
#
_cell.length_a   1.000
_cell.length_b   1.000
_cell.length_c   1.000
_cell.angle_alpha   90.00
_cell.angle_beta   90.00
_cell.angle_gamma   90.00
#
_symmetry.space_group_name_H-M   'P 1'
#
loop_
_entity.id
_entity.type
_entity.pdbx_description
1 polymer ?
#
loop_
_entity_poly.entity_id
_entity_poly.type
_entity_poly.pdbx_seq_one_letter_code
_entity_poly.pdbx_strand_id
1 'polypeptide(L)'
;MDSILETLFMATADSSSSFVQILLSAASMLLVFVSAALLAHRNDLGWWTLILGVFVGPVISSMQFDLLGLIDAVPLLLIAIFGLWRFSRYELKGKFTRMVTSTAVTVWSALGLLVGLILLVALRFGPFLFNGGFMSATPEIWVLYFADAAIFASFVMVARGVRAGWLVLAVAAVADLVVYFLISPMLGMLGLFVFIALAALYGFFLWRNLPAAGQAGQGIAELSEAELALDAAKEATLAKLNKQHGSNGAS
;
A
#
# COMPACT_ATOMS: atom_id res chain seq x y z
N MET A 1 -28.95 13.23 3.79
CA MET A 1 -27.58 12.69 3.70
C MET A 1 -27.23 11.97 4.99
N ASP A 2 -27.56 12.57 6.14
CA ASP A 2 -27.41 11.99 7.47
C ASP A 2 -28.09 10.61 7.62
N SER A 3 -29.31 10.41 7.11
CA SER A 3 -30.01 9.12 7.27
C SER A 3 -29.36 7.92 6.57
N ILE A 4 -28.62 8.13 5.47
CA ILE A 4 -27.93 7.03 4.76
C ILE A 4 -26.67 6.65 5.53
N LEU A 5 -25.90 7.63 6.01
CA LEU A 5 -24.70 7.37 6.79
C LEU A 5 -25.05 6.74 8.14
N GLU A 6 -26.11 7.22 8.80
CA GLU A 6 -26.64 6.62 10.03
C GLU A 6 -27.05 5.16 9.82
N THR A 7 -27.71 4.85 8.69
CA THR A 7 -28.10 3.48 8.34
C THR A 7 -26.89 2.59 8.02
N LEU A 8 -25.93 3.10 7.25
CA LEU A 8 -24.75 2.33 6.83
C LEU A 8 -23.76 2.04 7.97
N PHE A 9 -23.69 2.93 8.95
CA PHE A 9 -22.72 2.86 10.06
C PHE A 9 -23.38 2.61 11.43
N MET A 10 -24.69 2.30 11.44
CA MET A 10 -25.46 2.00 12.66
C MET A 10 -25.31 3.09 13.74
N ALA A 11 -25.35 4.35 13.33
CA ALA A 11 -25.20 5.46 14.25
C ALA A 11 -26.54 5.78 14.93
N THR A 12 -26.62 5.59 16.24
CA THR A 12 -27.72 6.15 17.04
C THR A 12 -27.41 7.62 17.34
N ALA A 13 -28.39 8.49 17.10
CA ALA A 13 -28.28 9.96 17.11
C ALA A 13 -27.64 10.59 18.37
N ASP A 14 -27.52 9.86 19.47
CA ASP A 14 -26.99 10.35 20.75
C ASP A 14 -25.47 10.14 20.97
N SER A 15 -24.72 9.63 19.99
CA SER A 15 -23.28 9.26 20.16
C SER A 15 -22.32 9.99 19.21
N SER A 16 -22.36 11.32 19.17
CA SER A 16 -21.60 12.15 18.21
C SER A 16 -20.10 11.84 18.13
N SER A 17 -19.42 11.55 19.24
CA SER A 17 -17.99 11.22 19.26
C SER A 17 -17.67 9.84 18.69
N SER A 18 -18.46 8.83 19.04
CA SER A 18 -18.32 7.46 18.51
C SER A 18 -18.59 7.41 17.02
N PHE A 19 -19.62 8.15 16.56
CA PHE A 19 -19.95 8.23 15.14
C PHE A 19 -18.82 8.86 14.31
N VAL A 20 -18.21 9.95 14.80
CA VAL A 20 -17.06 10.57 14.11
C VAL A 20 -15.88 9.61 14.01
N GLN A 21 -15.56 8.86 15.07
CA GLN A 21 -14.48 7.85 15.01
C GLN A 21 -14.76 6.76 13.98
N ILE A 22 -16.00 6.27 13.91
CA ILE A 22 -16.42 5.28 12.91
C ILE A 22 -16.25 5.85 11.49
N LEU A 23 -16.68 7.09 11.25
CA LEU A 23 -16.54 7.74 9.94
C LEU A 23 -15.07 7.96 9.55
N LEU A 24 -14.22 8.40 10.47
CA LEU A 24 -12.78 8.55 10.23
C LEU A 24 -12.13 7.20 9.91
N SER A 25 -12.52 6.14 10.63
CA SER A 25 -12.09 4.78 10.35
C SER A 25 -12.55 4.30 8.96
N ALA A 26 -13.81 4.53 8.62
CA ALA A 26 -14.35 4.19 7.30
C ALA A 26 -13.65 4.95 6.17
N ALA A 27 -13.40 6.25 6.35
CA ALA A 27 -12.65 7.06 5.39
C ALA A 27 -11.20 6.56 5.24
N SER A 28 -10.55 6.16 6.34
CA SER A 28 -9.24 5.53 6.33
C SER A 28 -9.25 4.23 5.52
N MET A 29 -10.19 3.33 5.78
CA MET A 29 -10.29 2.05 5.06
C MET A 29 -10.68 2.20 3.59
N LEU A 30 -11.46 3.23 3.25
CA LEU A 30 -11.70 3.61 1.85
C LEU A 30 -10.40 4.02 1.16
N LEU A 31 -9.56 4.82 1.82
CA LEU A 31 -8.26 5.21 1.30
C LEU A 31 -7.29 4.02 1.21
N VAL A 32 -7.36 3.05 2.13
CA VAL A 32 -6.62 1.78 2.05
C VAL A 32 -7.07 0.98 0.82
N PHE A 33 -8.37 0.90 0.55
CA PHE A 33 -8.89 0.27 -0.67
C PHE A 33 -8.36 0.96 -1.94
N VAL A 34 -8.49 2.29 -2.02
CA VAL A 34 -8.01 3.06 -3.18
C VAL A 34 -6.50 2.90 -3.34
N SER A 35 -5.75 2.90 -2.24
CA SER A 35 -4.32 2.59 -2.22
C SER A 35 -4.02 1.23 -2.82
N ALA A 36 -4.69 0.17 -2.34
CA ALA A 36 -4.51 -1.19 -2.85
C ALA A 36 -4.81 -1.29 -4.35
N ALA A 37 -5.89 -0.65 -4.81
CA ALA A 37 -6.25 -0.63 -6.24
C ALA A 37 -5.20 0.08 -7.10
N LEU A 38 -4.67 1.23 -6.66
CA LEU A 38 -3.60 1.96 -7.36
C LEU A 38 -2.29 1.16 -7.36
N LEU A 39 -1.92 0.57 -6.22
CA LEU A 39 -0.71 -0.23 -6.07
C LEU A 39 -0.77 -1.54 -6.87
N ALA A 40 -1.96 -2.12 -7.09
CA ALA A 40 -2.16 -3.25 -8.00
C ALA A 40 -1.65 -2.91 -9.41
N HIS A 41 -1.85 -1.67 -9.86
CA HIS A 41 -1.32 -1.15 -11.12
C HIS A 41 0.13 -0.63 -11.05
N ARG A 42 0.78 -0.73 -9.89
CA ARG A 42 2.12 -0.22 -9.59
C ARG A 42 2.20 1.31 -9.63
N ASN A 43 1.09 1.99 -9.34
CA ASN A 43 0.99 3.44 -9.31
C ASN A 43 1.45 3.96 -7.93
N ASP A 44 2.44 4.86 -7.93
CA ASP A 44 3.01 5.43 -6.70
C ASP A 44 2.04 6.32 -5.91
N LEU A 45 0.99 6.86 -6.56
CA LEU A 45 -0.12 7.54 -5.89
C LEU A 45 -0.80 6.64 -4.86
N GLY A 46 -0.74 5.31 -5.02
CA GLY A 46 -1.26 4.40 -4.02
C GLY A 46 -0.59 4.54 -2.65
N TRP A 47 0.72 4.85 -2.61
CA TRP A 47 1.41 5.12 -1.34
C TRP A 47 0.99 6.46 -0.72
N TRP A 48 0.79 7.48 -1.55
CA TRP A 48 0.26 8.77 -1.10
C TRP A 48 -1.15 8.62 -0.52
N THR A 49 -2.00 7.86 -1.19
CA THR A 49 -3.34 7.52 -0.68
C THR A 49 -3.26 6.76 0.65
N LEU A 50 -2.30 5.85 0.81
CA LEU A 50 -2.11 5.14 2.09
C LEU A 50 -1.67 6.07 3.22
N ILE A 51 -0.76 7.01 2.94
CA ILE A 51 -0.35 8.06 3.88
C ILE A 51 -1.57 8.88 4.32
N LEU A 52 -2.40 9.31 3.37
CA LEU A 52 -3.65 10.02 3.66
C LEU A 52 -4.61 9.15 4.48
N GLY A 53 -4.71 7.85 4.19
CA GLY A 53 -5.52 6.91 4.97
C GLY A 53 -5.12 6.84 6.43
N VAL A 54 -3.81 6.72 6.70
CA VAL A 54 -3.28 6.74 8.07
C VAL A 54 -3.53 8.10 8.74
N PHE A 55 -3.40 9.19 7.99
CA PHE A 55 -3.61 10.52 8.54
C PHE A 55 -5.08 10.74 8.93
N VAL A 56 -6.02 10.43 8.03
CA VAL A 56 -7.45 10.65 8.23
C VAL A 56 -8.03 9.79 9.35
N GLY A 57 -7.63 8.54 9.48
CA GLY A 57 -8.10 7.66 10.55
C GLY A 57 -7.19 7.74 11.78
N PRO A 58 -6.15 6.89 11.87
CA PRO A 58 -5.29 6.76 13.04
C PRO A 58 -4.79 8.09 13.64
N VAL A 59 -4.25 9.01 12.82
CA VAL A 59 -3.64 10.25 13.33
C VAL A 59 -4.70 11.22 13.85
N ILE A 60 -5.71 11.56 13.04
CA ILE A 60 -6.77 12.48 13.48
C ILE A 60 -7.54 11.91 14.68
N SER A 61 -7.88 10.61 14.66
CA SER A 61 -8.55 9.99 15.80
C SER A 61 -7.70 10.09 17.08
N SER A 62 -6.39 9.85 16.99
CA SER A 62 -5.50 10.00 18.15
C SER A 62 -5.43 11.45 18.62
N MET A 63 -5.30 12.41 17.71
CA MET A 63 -5.23 13.83 18.08
C MET A 63 -6.53 14.36 18.71
N GLN A 64 -7.68 13.80 18.35
CA GLN A 64 -8.99 14.24 18.85
C GLN A 64 -9.46 13.51 20.10
N PHE A 65 -9.13 12.22 20.25
CA PHE A 65 -9.76 11.36 21.26
C PHE A 65 -8.77 10.75 22.25
N ASP A 66 -7.54 10.44 21.83
CA ASP A 66 -6.49 9.93 22.72
C ASP A 66 -5.08 10.10 22.10
N LEU A 67 -4.31 11.04 22.62
CA LEU A 67 -2.95 11.31 22.15
C LEU A 67 -2.02 10.09 22.25
N LEU A 68 -2.30 9.14 23.15
CA LEU A 68 -1.53 7.90 23.27
C LEU A 68 -1.70 7.00 22.05
N GLY A 69 -2.81 7.14 21.30
CA GLY A 69 -3.02 6.44 20.03
C GLY A 69 -1.97 6.77 18.96
N LEU A 70 -1.24 7.89 19.09
CA LEU A 70 -0.14 8.23 18.18
C LEU A 70 1.00 7.21 18.22
N ILE A 71 1.13 6.46 19.32
CA ILE A 71 2.13 5.39 19.46
C ILE A 71 1.90 4.28 18.42
N ASP A 72 0.66 4.04 18.00
CA ASP A 72 0.32 3.13 16.90
C ASP A 72 0.30 3.86 15.54
N ALA A 73 -0.29 5.06 15.48
CA ALA A 73 -0.46 5.79 14.22
C ALA A 73 0.88 6.16 13.53
N VAL A 74 1.91 6.51 14.31
CA VAL A 74 3.23 6.88 13.77
C VAL A 74 3.90 5.68 13.06
N PRO A 75 4.01 4.49 13.67
CA PRO A 75 4.47 3.29 12.98
C PRO A 75 3.69 2.96 11.70
N LEU A 76 2.36 3.09 11.68
CA LEU A 76 1.56 2.89 10.46
C LEU A 76 1.94 3.89 9.36
N LEU A 77 2.19 5.15 9.72
CA LEU A 77 2.64 6.18 8.80
C LEU A 77 4.03 5.86 8.24
N LEU A 78 4.94 5.37 9.09
CA LEU A 78 6.28 4.96 8.67
C LEU A 78 6.24 3.80 7.68
N ILE A 79 5.29 2.86 7.79
CA ILE A 79 5.09 1.79 6.79
C ILE A 79 4.72 2.40 5.43
N ALA A 80 3.79 3.34 5.39
CA ALA A 80 3.37 3.98 4.14
C ALA A 80 4.51 4.80 3.51
N ILE A 81 5.27 5.54 4.33
CA ILE A 81 6.46 6.29 3.89
C ILE A 81 7.55 5.34 3.38
N PHE A 82 7.80 4.24 4.08
CA PHE A 82 8.74 3.21 3.65
C PHE A 82 8.34 2.64 2.29
N GLY A 83 7.04 2.37 2.09
CA GLY A 83 6.51 1.91 0.81
C GLY A 83 6.77 2.89 -0.32
N LEU A 84 6.46 4.18 -0.11
CA LEU A 84 6.74 5.25 -1.06
C LEU A 84 8.24 5.35 -1.38
N TRP A 85 9.10 5.37 -0.35
CA TRP A 85 10.55 5.41 -0.51
C TRP A 85 11.08 4.19 -1.26
N ARG A 86 10.57 2.99 -0.97
CA ARG A 86 11.01 1.77 -1.66
C ARG A 86 10.56 1.75 -3.11
N PHE A 87 9.35 2.22 -3.38
CA PHE A 87 8.81 2.30 -4.74
C PHE A 87 9.48 3.37 -5.60
N SER A 88 9.92 4.47 -5.00
CA SER A 88 10.61 5.54 -5.71
C SER A 88 11.97 5.10 -6.28
N ARG A 89 12.55 4.01 -5.76
CA ARG A 89 13.76 3.37 -6.29
C ARG A 89 13.51 2.57 -7.57
N TYR A 90 12.27 2.24 -7.90
CA TYR A 90 11.94 1.63 -9.19
C TYR A 90 11.79 2.71 -10.26
N GLU A 91 12.15 2.36 -11.48
CA GLU A 91 12.04 3.26 -12.62
C GLU A 91 10.59 3.60 -12.94
N LEU A 92 10.40 4.84 -13.39
CA LEU A 92 9.11 5.34 -13.84
C LEU A 92 8.80 4.82 -15.23
N LYS A 93 7.57 4.33 -15.39
CA LYS A 93 6.94 4.08 -16.69
C LYS A 93 5.76 5.02 -16.86
N GLY A 94 5.98 6.14 -17.55
CA GLY A 94 5.00 7.21 -17.67
C GLY A 94 5.00 8.13 -16.43
N LYS A 95 3.83 8.58 -15.98
CA LYS A 95 3.72 9.62 -14.93
C LYS A 95 3.92 9.09 -13.50
N PHE A 96 3.16 8.06 -13.12
CA PHE A 96 3.08 7.56 -11.73
C PHE A 96 3.30 6.05 -11.61
N THR A 97 3.34 5.32 -12.73
CA THR A 97 3.52 3.86 -12.72
C THR A 97 5.00 3.52 -12.60
N ARG A 98 5.31 2.48 -11.81
CA ARG A 98 6.68 2.01 -11.56
C ARG A 98 6.94 0.63 -12.17
N MET A 99 8.17 0.40 -12.62
CA MET A 99 8.65 -0.91 -13.09
C MET A 99 9.06 -1.79 -11.91
N VAL A 100 8.08 -2.17 -11.09
CA VAL A 100 8.30 -3.04 -9.93
C VAL A 100 8.78 -4.41 -10.37
N THR A 101 9.82 -4.91 -9.71
CA THR A 101 10.35 -6.27 -9.91
C THR A 101 9.76 -7.26 -8.92
N SER A 102 9.61 -8.51 -9.33
CA SER A 102 9.22 -9.61 -8.46
C SER A 102 10.35 -9.96 -7.49
N THR A 103 10.02 -10.07 -6.22
CA THR A 103 10.89 -10.57 -5.17
C THR A 103 10.27 -11.82 -4.56
N ALA A 104 11.06 -12.90 -4.46
CA ALA A 104 10.62 -14.13 -3.81
C ALA A 104 10.38 -13.94 -2.31
N VAL A 105 9.47 -14.74 -1.75
CA VAL A 105 9.32 -14.82 -0.29
C VAL A 105 10.55 -15.51 0.28
N THR A 106 11.20 -14.85 1.23
CA THR A 106 12.33 -15.39 1.99
C THR A 106 11.92 -15.62 3.44
N VAL A 107 12.65 -16.50 4.14
CA VAL A 107 12.46 -16.72 5.59
C VAL A 107 12.56 -15.39 6.36
N TRP A 108 13.51 -14.52 5.99
CA TRP A 108 13.65 -13.19 6.59
C TRP A 108 12.45 -12.28 6.35
N SER A 109 11.83 -12.33 5.17
CA SER A 109 10.60 -11.56 4.92
C SER A 109 9.41 -12.08 5.73
N ALA A 110 9.30 -13.40 5.93
CA ALA A 110 8.26 -13.98 6.77
C ALA A 110 8.48 -13.65 8.25
N LEU A 111 9.73 -13.75 8.74
CA LEU A 111 10.09 -13.37 10.10
C LEU A 111 9.86 -11.86 10.34
N GLY A 112 10.26 -11.01 9.39
CA GLY A 112 10.03 -9.57 9.48
C GLY A 112 8.55 -9.21 9.50
N LEU A 113 7.72 -9.89 8.71
CA LEU A 113 6.26 -9.75 8.77
C LEU A 113 5.72 -10.15 10.14
N LEU A 114 6.13 -11.32 10.65
CA LEU A 114 5.68 -11.82 11.96
C LEU A 114 6.05 -10.87 13.10
N VAL A 115 7.30 -10.40 13.13
CA VAL A 115 7.76 -9.44 14.15
C VAL A 115 7.01 -8.11 14.00
N GLY A 116 6.84 -7.62 12.77
CA GLY A 116 6.07 -6.40 12.50
C GLY A 116 4.62 -6.50 12.98
N LEU A 117 3.96 -7.64 12.72
CA LEU A 117 2.60 -7.93 13.20
C LEU A 117 2.52 -7.88 14.73
N ILE A 118 3.41 -8.61 15.41
CA ILE A 118 3.43 -8.66 16.89
C ILE A 118 3.63 -7.25 17.46
N LEU A 119 4.54 -6.46 16.89
CA LEU A 119 4.80 -5.10 17.33
C LEU A 119 3.58 -4.19 17.12
N LEU A 120 2.95 -4.20 15.94
CA LEU A 120 1.77 -3.38 15.67
C LEU A 120 0.59 -3.77 16.57
N VAL A 121 0.36 -5.06 16.79
CA VAL A 121 -0.67 -5.52 17.73
C VAL A 121 -0.38 -5.06 19.14
N ALA A 122 0.88 -5.17 19.60
CA ALA A 122 1.29 -4.71 20.91
C ALA A 122 1.08 -3.19 21.08
N LEU A 123 1.39 -2.40 20.05
CA LEU A 123 1.19 -0.95 20.05
C LEU A 123 -0.29 -0.57 20.15
N ARG A 124 -1.19 -1.34 19.53
CA ARG A 124 -2.64 -1.15 19.66
C ARG A 124 -3.18 -1.38 21.06
N PHE A 125 -2.59 -2.31 21.82
CA PHE A 125 -2.94 -2.45 23.24
C PHE A 125 -2.46 -1.26 24.08
N GLY A 126 -1.43 -0.53 23.63
CA GLY A 126 -0.96 0.70 24.26
C GLY A 126 -0.70 0.50 25.77
N PRO A 127 -1.25 1.36 26.66
CA PRO A 127 -1.09 1.22 28.11
C PRO A 127 -1.60 -0.11 28.69
N PHE A 128 -2.59 -0.75 28.07
CA PHE A 128 -3.12 -2.05 28.54
C PHE A 128 -2.11 -3.19 28.38
N LEU A 129 -1.10 -3.03 27.53
CA LEU A 129 0.00 -3.98 27.42
C LEU A 129 0.81 -4.05 28.72
N PHE A 130 1.09 -2.90 29.34
CA PHE A 130 1.99 -2.80 30.49
C PHE A 130 1.32 -3.15 31.83
N ASN A 131 -0.01 -3.06 31.90
CA ASN A 131 -0.78 -3.37 33.12
C ASN A 131 -1.43 -4.77 33.09
N GLY A 132 -1.10 -5.61 32.11
CA GLY A 132 -1.68 -6.95 31.96
C GLY A 132 -3.12 -7.00 31.43
N GLY A 133 -3.72 -5.83 31.14
CA GLY A 133 -5.10 -5.70 30.66
C GLY A 133 -5.36 -6.41 29.32
N PHE A 134 -4.33 -6.59 28.50
CA PHE A 134 -4.41 -7.36 27.24
C PHE A 134 -4.90 -8.81 27.44
N MET A 135 -4.65 -9.42 28.61
CA MET A 135 -5.12 -10.78 28.92
C MET A 135 -6.64 -10.87 29.12
N SER A 136 -7.30 -9.72 29.33
CA SER A 136 -8.76 -9.64 29.48
C SER A 136 -9.49 -9.35 28.16
N ALA A 137 -8.74 -9.11 27.08
CA ALA A 137 -9.34 -8.87 25.76
C ALA A 137 -9.99 -10.14 25.22
N THR A 138 -11.19 -9.99 24.67
CA THR A 138 -11.92 -11.12 24.09
C THR A 138 -11.20 -11.63 22.82
N PRO A 139 -11.41 -12.91 22.43
CA PRO A 139 -10.81 -13.45 21.22
C PRO A 139 -11.09 -12.60 19.97
N GLU A 140 -12.27 -11.98 19.91
CA GLU A 140 -12.66 -11.12 18.81
C GLU A 140 -11.80 -9.84 18.71
N ILE A 141 -11.51 -9.19 19.84
CA ILE A 141 -10.64 -8.01 19.90
C ILE A 141 -9.23 -8.38 19.44
N TRP A 142 -8.74 -9.56 19.84
CA TRP A 142 -7.47 -10.07 19.37
C TRP A 142 -7.45 -10.23 17.86
N VAL A 143 -8.44 -10.91 17.29
CA VAL A 143 -8.51 -11.11 15.84
C VAL A 143 -8.60 -9.78 15.10
N LEU A 144 -9.41 -8.82 15.60
CA LEU A 144 -9.51 -7.47 15.03
C LEU A 144 -8.15 -6.75 15.00
N TYR A 145 -7.41 -6.77 16.12
CA TYR A 145 -6.12 -6.10 16.20
C TYR A 145 -5.08 -6.76 15.30
N PHE A 146 -5.07 -8.09 15.22
CA PHE A 146 -4.20 -8.83 14.31
C PHE A 146 -4.54 -8.57 12.84
N ALA A 147 -5.82 -8.54 12.50
CA ALA A 147 -6.29 -8.32 11.13
C ALA A 147 -5.95 -6.89 10.67
N ASP A 148 -6.27 -5.87 11.46
CA ASP A 148 -5.89 -4.49 11.16
C ASP A 148 -4.36 -4.32 11.04
N ALA A 149 -3.59 -4.89 11.97
CA ALA A 149 -2.13 -4.87 11.87
C ALA A 149 -1.64 -5.57 10.60
N ALA A 150 -2.27 -6.67 10.21
CA ALA A 150 -1.94 -7.41 9.00
C ALA A 150 -2.30 -6.67 7.71
N ILE A 151 -3.38 -5.88 7.69
CA ILE A 151 -3.68 -4.97 6.57
C ILE A 151 -2.48 -4.07 6.31
N PHE A 152 -1.98 -3.35 7.32
CA PHE A 152 -0.86 -2.43 7.14
C PHE A 152 0.48 -3.15 6.92
N ALA A 153 0.78 -4.20 7.69
CA ALA A 153 2.03 -4.95 7.56
C ALA A 153 2.17 -5.62 6.17
N SER A 154 1.06 -6.02 5.55
CA SER A 154 1.05 -6.58 4.19
C SER A 154 1.69 -5.63 3.17
N PHE A 155 1.51 -4.31 3.34
CA PHE A 155 2.08 -3.31 2.44
C PHE A 155 3.61 -3.28 2.50
N VAL A 156 4.25 -3.72 3.58
CA VAL A 156 5.72 -3.87 3.63
C VAL A 156 6.18 -4.92 2.60
N MET A 157 5.43 -6.00 2.44
CA MET A 157 5.71 -7.02 1.42
C MET A 157 5.43 -6.48 0.02
N VAL A 158 4.31 -5.78 -0.18
CA VAL A 158 3.96 -5.13 -1.46
C VAL A 158 5.05 -4.13 -1.88
N ALA A 159 5.52 -3.28 -0.95
CA ALA A 159 6.62 -2.34 -1.18
C ALA A 159 7.89 -3.02 -1.72
N ARG A 160 8.18 -4.22 -1.22
CA ARG A 160 9.35 -5.02 -1.61
C ARG A 160 9.16 -5.80 -2.90
N GLY A 161 8.01 -5.68 -3.58
CA GLY A 161 7.74 -6.46 -4.79
C GLY A 161 7.34 -7.91 -4.50
N VAL A 162 7.00 -8.25 -3.25
CA VAL A 162 6.65 -9.61 -2.85
C VAL A 162 5.16 -9.84 -3.09
N ARG A 163 4.85 -10.62 -4.12
CA ARG A 163 3.47 -10.90 -4.56
C ARG A 163 2.58 -11.49 -3.45
N ALA A 164 3.14 -12.33 -2.57
CA ALA A 164 2.39 -12.93 -1.47
C ALA A 164 1.83 -11.91 -0.46
N GLY A 165 2.37 -10.68 -0.41
CA GLY A 165 1.83 -9.61 0.43
C GLY A 165 0.37 -9.31 0.12
N TRP A 166 -0.03 -9.42 -1.15
CA TRP A 166 -1.43 -9.27 -1.55
C TRP A 166 -2.37 -10.32 -0.95
N LEU A 167 -1.88 -11.55 -0.74
CA LEU A 167 -2.70 -12.59 -0.10
C LEU A 167 -2.83 -12.32 1.40
N VAL A 168 -1.77 -11.82 2.05
CA VAL A 168 -1.83 -11.39 3.46
C VAL A 168 -2.88 -10.28 3.62
N LEU A 169 -2.87 -9.28 2.73
CA LEU A 169 -3.87 -8.21 2.73
C LEU A 169 -5.29 -8.75 2.56
N ALA A 170 -5.49 -9.68 1.62
CA ALA A 170 -6.80 -10.28 1.38
C ALA A 170 -7.31 -11.06 2.60
N VAL A 171 -6.46 -11.90 3.20
CA VAL A 171 -6.81 -12.68 4.40
C VAL A 171 -7.11 -11.77 5.58
N ALA A 172 -6.32 -10.72 5.78
CA ALA A 172 -6.54 -9.73 6.83
C ALA A 172 -7.90 -9.03 6.69
N ALA A 173 -8.21 -8.53 5.49
CA ALA A 173 -9.50 -7.89 5.22
C ALA A 173 -10.68 -8.86 5.38
N VAL A 174 -10.53 -10.13 5.01
CA VAL A 174 -11.55 -11.17 5.25
C VAL A 174 -11.73 -11.45 6.74
N ALA A 175 -10.65 -11.46 7.53
CA ALA A 175 -10.73 -11.64 8.97
C ALA A 175 -11.51 -10.49 9.63
N ASP A 176 -11.21 -9.23 9.28
CA ASP A 176 -11.97 -8.08 9.76
C ASP A 176 -13.43 -8.14 9.33
N LEU A 177 -13.70 -8.49 8.07
CA LEU A 177 -15.06 -8.67 7.56
C LEU A 177 -15.86 -9.67 8.43
N VAL A 178 -15.27 -10.82 8.76
CA VAL A 178 -15.93 -11.84 9.60
C VAL A 178 -16.17 -11.33 11.02
N VAL A 179 -15.17 -10.70 11.64
CA VAL A 179 -15.28 -10.17 13.00
C VAL A 179 -16.34 -9.08 13.10
N TYR A 180 -16.32 -8.10 12.18
CA TYR A 180 -17.34 -7.06 12.12
C TYR A 180 -18.74 -7.64 11.86
N PHE A 181 -18.87 -8.64 10.99
CA PHE A 181 -20.15 -9.28 10.74
C PHE A 181 -20.73 -9.95 12.00
N LEU A 182 -19.88 -10.52 12.85
CA LEU A 182 -20.29 -11.22 14.07
C LEU A 182 -20.65 -10.28 15.22
N ILE A 183 -19.93 -9.16 15.37
CA ILE A 183 -20.04 -8.30 16.57
C ILE A 183 -20.90 -7.08 16.32
N SER A 184 -20.73 -6.43 15.17
CA SER A 184 -21.38 -5.17 14.83
C SER A 184 -21.40 -4.98 13.31
N PRO A 185 -22.43 -5.50 12.61
CA PRO A 185 -22.48 -5.58 11.16
C PRO A 185 -22.79 -4.22 10.50
N MET A 186 -21.88 -3.26 10.67
CA MET A 186 -21.93 -1.96 10.02
C MET A 186 -21.72 -2.15 8.51
N LEU A 187 -22.80 -2.09 7.74
CA LEU A 187 -22.80 -2.40 6.30
C LEU A 187 -21.72 -1.62 5.52
N GLY A 188 -21.48 -0.36 5.90
CA GLY A 188 -20.43 0.46 5.31
C GLY A 188 -19.02 -0.13 5.51
N MET A 189 -18.69 -0.54 6.74
CA MET A 189 -17.39 -1.16 7.04
C MET A 189 -17.25 -2.53 6.37
N LEU A 190 -18.31 -3.36 6.39
CA LEU A 190 -18.31 -4.65 5.70
C LEU A 190 -18.01 -4.50 4.21
N GLY A 191 -18.68 -3.55 3.54
CA GLY A 191 -18.44 -3.25 2.13
C GLY A 191 -16.99 -2.84 1.85
N LEU A 192 -16.39 -2.02 2.71
CA LEU A 192 -14.99 -1.61 2.58
C LEU A 192 -14.03 -2.79 2.66
N PHE A 193 -14.19 -3.68 3.65
CA PHE A 193 -13.34 -4.86 3.77
C PHE A 193 -13.50 -5.83 2.59
N VAL A 194 -14.72 -5.99 2.06
CA VAL A 194 -14.95 -6.73 0.81
C VAL A 194 -14.16 -6.10 -0.34
N PHE A 195 -14.24 -4.78 -0.52
CA PHE A 195 -13.52 -4.10 -1.59
C PHE A 195 -12.00 -4.17 -1.43
N ILE A 196 -11.47 -4.06 -0.20
CA ILE A 196 -10.04 -4.26 0.08
C ILE A 196 -9.62 -5.68 -0.30
N ALA A 197 -10.38 -6.71 0.11
CA ALA A 197 -10.07 -8.10 -0.22
C ALA A 197 -10.06 -8.34 -1.75
N LEU A 198 -11.05 -7.80 -2.47
CA LEU A 198 -11.11 -7.90 -3.93
C LEU A 198 -9.97 -7.16 -4.61
N ALA A 199 -9.63 -5.94 -4.17
CA ALA A 199 -8.50 -5.18 -4.68
C ALA A 199 -7.17 -5.91 -4.44
N ALA A 200 -7.03 -6.55 -3.28
CA ALA A 200 -5.85 -7.33 -2.93
C ALA A 200 -5.71 -8.57 -3.81
N LEU A 201 -6.78 -9.34 -4.01
CA LEU A 201 -6.79 -10.46 -4.94
C LEU A 201 -6.48 -10.00 -6.37
N TYR A 202 -7.04 -8.87 -6.80
CA TYR A 202 -6.74 -8.28 -8.11
C TYR A 202 -5.26 -7.90 -8.25
N GLY A 203 -4.67 -7.28 -7.23
CA GLY A 203 -3.23 -7.00 -7.16
C GLY A 203 -2.39 -8.27 -7.24
N PHE A 204 -2.77 -9.33 -6.52
CA PHE A 204 -2.14 -10.63 -6.61
C PHE A 204 -2.16 -11.19 -8.04
N PHE A 205 -3.27 -11.06 -8.76
CA PHE A 205 -3.37 -11.53 -10.15
C PHE A 205 -2.59 -10.68 -11.15
N LEU A 206 -2.58 -9.35 -11.00
CA LEU A 206 -1.84 -8.45 -11.89
C LEU A 206 -0.32 -8.62 -11.74
N TRP A 207 0.15 -8.91 -10.52
CA TRP A 207 1.57 -9.05 -10.22
C TRP A 207 2.16 -10.42 -10.59
N ARG A 208 1.40 -11.28 -11.27
CA ARG A 208 1.86 -12.64 -11.64
C ARG A 208 3.06 -12.67 -12.58
N ASN A 209 3.19 -11.67 -13.45
CA ASN A 209 4.19 -11.59 -14.51
C ASN A 209 5.18 -10.44 -14.29
N LEU A 210 5.48 -10.10 -13.03
CA LEU A 210 6.50 -9.09 -12.75
C LEU A 210 7.89 -9.62 -13.14
N PRO A 211 8.75 -8.79 -13.75
CA PRO A 211 10.12 -9.18 -14.10
C PRO A 211 10.91 -9.49 -12.83
N ALA A 212 11.75 -10.52 -12.86
CA ALA A 212 12.57 -10.88 -11.70
C ALA A 212 13.58 -9.77 -11.38
N ALA A 213 13.86 -9.56 -10.09
CA ALA A 213 14.93 -8.66 -9.65
C ALA A 213 16.28 -9.12 -10.24
N GLY A 214 16.82 -8.35 -11.20
CA GLY A 214 18.05 -8.68 -11.94
C GLY A 214 17.89 -8.66 -13.46
N GLN A 215 16.68 -8.89 -14.00
CA GLN A 215 16.42 -8.84 -15.45
C GLN A 215 16.04 -7.44 -15.95
N ALA A 216 15.50 -6.58 -15.07
CA ALA A 216 15.09 -5.22 -15.44
C ALA A 216 16.26 -4.33 -15.92
N GLY A 217 17.49 -4.59 -15.49
CA GLY A 217 18.68 -3.85 -15.92
C GLY A 217 19.21 -4.26 -17.31
N GLN A 218 18.88 -5.45 -17.82
CA GLN A 218 19.38 -5.93 -19.11
C GLN A 218 18.72 -5.21 -20.29
N GLY A 219 17.42 -4.91 -20.20
CA GLY A 219 16.71 -4.20 -21.27
C GLY A 219 17.11 -2.73 -21.44
N ILE A 220 17.66 -2.10 -20.40
CA ILE A 220 18.12 -0.70 -20.42
C ILE A 220 19.53 -0.60 -20.97
N ALA A 221 20.40 -1.57 -20.65
CA ALA A 221 21.70 -1.67 -21.27
C ALA A 221 21.56 -1.89 -22.79
N GLU A 222 20.68 -2.79 -23.22
CA GLU A 222 20.40 -3.01 -24.65
C GLU A 222 19.80 -1.77 -25.34
N LEU A 223 18.86 -1.06 -24.71
CA LEU A 223 18.29 0.18 -25.26
C LEU A 223 19.33 1.31 -25.31
N SER A 224 20.16 1.46 -24.29
CA SER A 224 21.24 2.46 -24.24
C SER A 224 22.31 2.20 -25.30
N GLU A 225 22.67 0.93 -25.54
CA GLU A 225 23.58 0.55 -26.62
C GLU A 225 22.96 0.80 -28.00
N ALA A 226 21.66 0.52 -28.17
CA ALA A 226 20.95 0.80 -29.40
C ALA A 226 20.80 2.30 -29.69
N GLU A 227 20.58 3.12 -28.66
CA GLU A 227 20.53 4.59 -28.77
C GLU A 227 21.90 5.18 -29.14
N LEU A 228 22.98 4.71 -28.49
CA LEU A 228 24.36 5.07 -28.84
C LEU A 228 24.72 4.68 -30.27
N ALA A 229 24.30 3.50 -30.73
CA ALA A 229 24.51 3.05 -32.10
C ALA A 229 23.71 3.89 -33.12
N LEU A 230 22.49 4.30 -32.77
CA LEU A 230 21.65 5.14 -33.61
C LEU A 230 22.23 6.55 -33.76
N ASP A 231 22.75 7.14 -32.69
CA ASP A 231 23.36 8.47 -32.74
C ASP A 231 24.70 8.47 -33.49
N ALA A 232 25.53 7.43 -33.31
CA ALA A 232 26.72 7.22 -34.13
C ALA A 232 26.38 7.06 -35.63
N ALA A 233 25.27 6.38 -35.95
CA ALA A 233 24.80 6.23 -37.33
C ALA A 233 24.31 7.57 -37.92
N LYS A 234 23.64 8.41 -37.14
CA LYS A 234 23.23 9.77 -37.57
C LYS A 234 24.44 10.65 -37.84
N GLU A 235 25.43 10.66 -36.96
CA GLU A 235 26.67 11.43 -37.14
C GLU A 235 27.45 10.98 -38.37
N ALA A 236 27.59 9.67 -38.59
CA ALA A 236 28.24 9.12 -39.77
C ALA A 236 27.50 9.49 -41.07
N THR A 237 26.17 9.57 -41.03
CA THR A 237 25.34 9.98 -42.17
C THR A 237 25.49 11.48 -42.45
N LEU A 238 25.48 12.32 -41.41
CA LEU A 238 25.72 13.76 -41.53
C LEU A 238 27.13 14.08 -42.06
N ALA A 239 28.14 13.33 -41.62
CA ALA A 239 29.52 13.47 -42.11
C ALA A 239 29.64 13.11 -43.61
N LYS A 240 28.91 12.09 -44.08
CA LYS A 240 28.85 11.73 -45.51
C LYS A 240 28.14 12.81 -46.34
N LEU A 241 27.03 13.35 -45.84
CA LEU A 241 26.28 14.42 -46.50
C LEU A 241 27.11 15.71 -46.64
N ASN A 242 27.86 16.08 -45.60
CA ASN A 242 28.75 17.24 -45.63
C ASN A 242 29.94 17.06 -46.59
N LYS A 243 30.49 15.84 -46.70
CA LYS A 243 31.52 15.54 -47.71
C LYS A 243 31.00 15.62 -49.14
N GLN A 244 29.75 15.20 -49.40
CA GLN A 244 29.13 15.32 -50.72
C GLN A 244 28.77 16.76 -51.10
N HIS A 245 28.34 17.59 -50.14
CA HIS A 245 28.07 19.01 -50.40
C HIS A 245 29.35 19.84 -50.53
N GLY A 246 30.42 19.48 -49.81
CA GLY A 246 31.73 20.13 -49.93
C GLY A 246 32.47 19.86 -51.25
N SER A 247 32.15 18.77 -51.97
CA SER A 247 32.77 18.48 -53.27
C SER A 247 32.07 19.11 -54.48
N ASN A 248 30.85 19.61 -54.33
CA ASN A 248 30.07 20.20 -55.43
C ASN A 248 30.20 21.74 -55.52
N GLY A 249 31.01 22.36 -54.66
CA GLY A 249 31.26 23.81 -54.64
C GLY A 249 32.63 24.25 -55.17
N ALA A 250 33.42 23.34 -55.74
CA ALA A 250 34.73 23.62 -56.33
C ALA A 250 34.78 23.10 -57.78
N SER A 251 34.06 23.77 -58.67
CA SER A 251 34.26 23.72 -60.12
C SER A 251 33.95 25.07 -60.73
#